data_AF-A0A6J5WQU9-F1
#
_entry.id   AF-A0A6J5WQU9-F1
#
_cell.length_a   1.000
_cell.length_b   1.000
_cell.length_c   1.000
_cell.angle_alpha   90.00
_cell.angle_beta   90.00
_cell.angle_gamma   90.00
#
_symmetry.space_group_name_H-M   'P 1'
#
loop_
_entity.id
_entity.type
_entity.pdbx_description
1 polymer ?
#
loop_
_entity_poly.entity_id
_entity_poly.type
_entity_poly.pdbx_seq_one_letter_code
_entity_poly.pdbx_strand_id
1 'polypeptide(L)'
;MFEWYGEKYWGAAHGLARIMDVLVDMELKPDEVEDVKGTLKYMIDNRFPSGNYSASEKGRNRDVLVEWCHGAPGIALTLAKATKPLIFLER
;
A
#
# COMPACT_ATOMS: atom_id res chain seq x y z
N MET A 1 7.82 4.72 8.05
CA MET A 1 7.54 5.08 6.65
C MET A 1 8.82 4.97 5.84
N PHE A 2 8.74 4.60 4.56
CA PHE A 2 9.91 4.26 3.73
C PHE A 2 10.11 5.26 2.60
N GLU A 3 11.34 5.35 2.10
CA GLU A 3 11.74 6.30 1.06
C GLU A 3 12.62 5.65 -0.01
N TRP A 4 12.47 6.14 -1.24
CA TRP A 4 13.34 5.82 -2.37
C TRP A 4 13.70 7.14 -3.07
N TYR A 5 14.99 7.41 -3.29
CA TYR A 5 15.49 8.71 -3.81
C TYR A 5 14.92 9.94 -3.08
N GLY A 6 14.79 9.86 -1.75
CA GLY A 6 14.33 10.99 -0.91
C GLY A 6 12.83 11.31 -1.03
N GLU A 7 12.04 10.38 -1.54
CA GLU A 7 10.59 10.53 -1.70
C GLU A 7 9.85 9.32 -1.12
N LYS A 8 8.71 9.60 -0.47
CA LYS A 8 7.85 8.59 0.19
C LYS A 8 6.83 8.07 -0.81
N TYR A 9 7.20 7.06 -1.59
CA TYR A 9 6.35 6.50 -2.63
C TYR A 9 5.33 5.50 -2.09
N TRP A 10 4.21 5.39 -2.81
CA TRP A 10 3.08 4.53 -2.44
C TRP A 10 2.95 3.30 -3.32
N GLY A 11 3.31 3.41 -4.61
CA GLY A 11 3.00 2.39 -5.61
C GLY A 11 3.88 1.13 -5.54
N ALA A 12 3.61 0.17 -6.44
CA ALA A 12 4.12 -1.19 -6.36
C ALA A 12 5.56 -1.37 -6.89
N ALA A 13 6.15 -0.35 -7.53
CA ALA A 13 7.53 -0.44 -8.00
C ALA A 13 8.56 -0.15 -6.89
N HIS A 14 8.33 0.89 -6.07
CA HIS A 14 9.32 1.40 -5.12
C HIS A 14 8.68 2.10 -3.91
N GLY A 15 7.42 1.76 -3.61
CA GLY A 15 6.66 2.37 -2.53
C GLY A 15 6.07 1.39 -1.55
N LEU A 16 5.22 1.91 -0.66
CA LEU A 16 4.55 1.16 0.40
C LEU A 16 3.84 -0.10 -0.10
N ALA A 17 3.15 -0.04 -1.24
CA ALA A 17 2.41 -1.18 -1.78
C ALA A 17 3.29 -2.41 -1.98
N ARG A 18 4.53 -2.23 -2.47
CA ARG A 18 5.46 -3.34 -2.67
C ARG A 18 5.97 -3.91 -1.36
N ILE A 19 6.29 -3.03 -0.41
CA ILE A 19 6.79 -3.43 0.90
C ILE A 19 5.72 -4.24 1.63
N MET A 20 4.48 -3.74 1.65
CA MET A 20 3.36 -4.46 2.27
C MET A 20 3.07 -5.76 1.54
N ASP A 21 3.11 -5.78 0.20
CA ASP A 21 2.91 -7.00 -0.59
C ASP A 21 3.90 -8.10 -0.22
N VAL A 22 5.17 -7.77 0.02
CA VAL A 22 6.18 -8.73 0.49
C VAL A 22 5.90 -9.16 1.93
N LEU A 23 5.62 -8.22 2.84
CA LEU A 23 5.38 -8.53 4.26
C LEU A 23 4.16 -9.43 4.48
N VAL A 24 3.13 -9.33 3.63
CA VAL A 24 1.93 -10.18 3.69
C VAL A 24 2.24 -11.68 3.49
N ASP A 25 3.34 -12.04 2.83
CA ASP A 25 3.75 -13.44 2.65
C ASP A 25 4.62 -13.99 3.78
N MET A 26 5.02 -13.14 4.75
CA MET A 26 5.96 -13.51 5.79
C MET A 26 5.24 -13.99 7.07
N GLU A 27 5.93 -14.79 7.88
CA GLU A 27 5.50 -15.08 9.25
C GLU A 27 5.86 -13.89 10.15
N LEU A 28 4.86 -13.05 10.42
CA LEU A 28 4.99 -11.85 11.24
C LEU A 28 4.49 -12.09 12.67
N LYS A 29 5.07 -11.36 13.63
CA LYS A 29 4.55 -11.29 14.99
C LYS A 29 3.23 -10.51 15.06
N PRO A 30 2.42 -10.69 16.11
CA PRO A 30 1.14 -10.00 16.23
C PRO A 30 1.23 -8.47 16.10
N ASP A 31 2.23 -7.83 16.70
CA ASP A 31 2.47 -6.39 16.60
C ASP A 31 2.86 -5.96 15.18
N GLU A 32 3.69 -6.75 14.50
CA GLU A 32 4.10 -6.52 13.11
C GLU A 32 2.91 -6.65 12.14
N VAL A 33 1.99 -7.60 12.39
CA VAL A 33 0.74 -7.73 11.64
C VAL A 33 -0.14 -6.48 11.79
N GLU A 34 -0.25 -5.94 13.00
CA GLU A 34 -1.02 -4.71 13.24
C GLU A 34 -0.37 -3.49 12.56
N ASP A 35 0.95 -3.41 12.49
CA ASP A 35 1.66 -2.36 11.74
C ASP A 35 1.39 -2.45 10.22
N VAL A 36 1.37 -3.67 9.66
CA VAL A 36 1.01 -3.89 8.23
C VAL A 36 -0.44 -3.50 7.99
N LYS A 37 -1.37 -3.94 8.83
CA LYS A 37 -2.80 -3.55 8.75
C LYS A 37 -2.97 -2.05 8.84
N GLY A 38 -2.29 -1.41 9.80
CA GLY A 38 -2.32 0.04 10.00
C GLY A 38 -1.83 0.79 8.77
N THR A 39 -0.76 0.30 8.13
CA THR A 39 -0.23 0.91 6.91
C THR A 39 -1.18 0.74 5.72
N LEU A 40 -1.74 -0.44 5.51
CA LEU A 40 -2.73 -0.68 4.44
C LEU A 40 -3.99 0.15 4.66
N LYS A 41 -4.47 0.23 5.90
CA LYS A 41 -5.61 1.07 6.28
C LYS A 41 -5.32 2.55 6.03
N TYR A 42 -4.12 3.03 6.40
CA TYR A 42 -3.68 4.39 6.08
C TYR A 42 -3.77 4.66 4.58
N MET A 43 -3.28 3.76 3.73
CA MET A 43 -3.38 3.92 2.28
C MET A 43 -4.84 4.00 1.81
N ILE A 44 -5.69 3.08 2.28
CA ILE A 44 -7.13 3.05 1.96
C ILE A 44 -7.80 4.37 2.33
N ASP A 45 -7.61 4.84 3.57
CA ASP A 45 -8.27 6.02 4.11
C ASP A 45 -7.82 7.32 3.42
N ASN A 46 -6.66 7.32 2.77
CA ASN A 46 -6.04 8.49 2.15
C ASN A 46 -5.99 8.42 0.61
N ARG A 47 -6.74 7.51 -0.02
CA ARG A 47 -6.93 7.48 -1.48
C ARG A 47 -7.65 8.75 -1.97
N PHE A 48 -7.52 9.07 -3.25
CA PHE A 48 -8.26 10.17 -3.87
C PHE A 48 -9.77 9.90 -3.84
N PRO A 49 -10.61 10.95 -3.95
CA PRO A 49 -12.06 10.79 -4.09
C PRO A 49 -12.48 9.89 -5.27
N SER A 50 -11.66 9.84 -6.34
CA SER A 50 -11.86 8.93 -7.49
C SER A 50 -11.68 7.45 -7.14
N GLY A 51 -11.08 7.14 -5.99
CA GLY A 51 -10.62 5.80 -5.61
C GLY A 51 -9.19 5.48 -6.05
N ASN A 52 -8.55 6.34 -6.86
CA ASN A 52 -7.16 6.18 -7.23
C ASN A 52 -6.21 6.60 -6.09
N TYR A 53 -4.90 6.39 -6.27
CA TYR A 53 -3.89 6.63 -5.25
C TYR A 53 -2.78 7.56 -5.76
N SER A 54 -2.24 8.35 -4.84
CA SER A 54 -1.07 9.18 -5.13
C SER A 54 0.16 8.33 -5.45
N ALA A 55 1.04 8.84 -6.31
CA ALA A 55 2.35 8.23 -6.53
C ALA A 55 3.23 8.26 -5.27
N SER A 56 3.15 9.37 -4.52
CA SER A 56 3.97 9.64 -3.33
C SER A 56 3.29 10.64 -2.38
N GLU A 57 3.89 10.88 -1.21
CA GLU A 57 3.39 11.91 -0.28
C GLU A 57 3.41 13.34 -0.87
N LYS A 58 4.36 13.67 -1.76
CA LYS A 58 4.35 14.98 -2.45
C LYS A 58 3.35 15.04 -3.62
N GLY A 59 2.87 13.90 -4.10
CA GLY A 59 1.97 13.79 -5.26
C GLY A 59 0.47 13.91 -4.96
N ARG A 60 0.08 14.24 -3.71
CA ARG A 60 -1.30 14.16 -3.20
C ARG A 60 -2.32 15.13 -3.81
N ASN A 61 -1.96 15.86 -4.86
CA ASN A 61 -2.85 16.72 -5.64
C ASN A 61 -2.88 16.36 -7.14
N ARG A 62 -2.20 15.28 -7.55
CA ARG A 62 -2.10 14.85 -8.96
C ARG A 62 -2.69 13.46 -9.16
N ASP A 63 -4.02 13.42 -9.23
CA ASP A 63 -4.77 12.20 -9.51
C ASP A 63 -4.83 11.91 -11.02
N VAL A 64 -3.72 11.41 -11.56
CA VAL A 64 -3.57 11.18 -13.01
C VAL A 64 -2.94 9.85 -13.38
N LEU A 65 -2.19 9.22 -12.47
CA LEU A 65 -1.46 7.99 -12.76
C LEU A 65 -2.31 6.78 -12.38
N VAL A 66 -2.62 5.94 -13.36
CA VAL A 66 -3.37 4.68 -13.20
C VAL A 66 -2.51 3.55 -13.75
N GLU A 67 -1.36 3.37 -13.13
CA GLU A 67 -0.30 2.47 -13.59
C GLU A 67 0.03 1.41 -12.54
N TRP A 68 0.72 0.35 -12.95
CA TRP A 68 1.23 -0.64 -11.99
C TRP A 68 2.25 -0.03 -11.03
N CYS A 69 3.19 0.78 -11.54
CA CYS A 69 4.21 1.40 -10.72
C CYS A 69 3.66 2.47 -9.79
N HIS A 70 2.65 3.24 -10.23
CA HIS A 70 2.04 4.35 -9.48
C HIS A 70 0.54 4.42 -9.73
N GLY A 71 -0.24 4.34 -8.64
CA GLY A 71 -1.70 4.43 -8.70
C GLY A 71 -2.41 3.13 -8.34
N ALA A 72 -3.72 3.11 -8.60
CA ALA A 72 -4.62 2.05 -8.19
C ALA A 72 -4.23 0.64 -8.68
N PRO A 73 -3.79 0.42 -9.93
CA PRO A 73 -3.51 -0.95 -10.41
C PRO A 73 -2.46 -1.69 -9.57
N GLY A 74 -1.36 -1.04 -9.20
CA GLY A 74 -0.33 -1.64 -8.34
C GLY A 74 -0.82 -1.89 -6.91
N ILE A 75 -1.54 -0.92 -6.33
CA ILE A 75 -2.02 -0.99 -4.95
C ILE A 75 -3.14 -2.02 -4.80
N ALA A 76 -4.02 -2.15 -5.80
CA ALA A 76 -5.10 -3.11 -5.80
C ALA A 76 -4.58 -4.56 -5.69
N LEU A 77 -3.45 -4.89 -6.32
CA LEU A 77 -2.83 -6.21 -6.19
C LEU A 77 -2.41 -6.49 -4.74
N THR A 78 -1.75 -5.53 -4.10
CA THR A 78 -1.36 -5.62 -2.68
C THR A 78 -2.60 -5.79 -1.78
N LEU A 79 -3.65 -5.00 -2.01
CA LEU A 79 -4.88 -5.07 -1.21
C LEU A 79 -5.61 -6.40 -1.42
N ALA A 80 -5.73 -6.89 -2.65
CA ALA A 80 -6.33 -8.17 -2.98
C ALA A 80 -5.54 -9.35 -2.39
N LYS A 81 -4.22 -9.20 -2.21
CA LYS A 81 -3.42 -10.18 -1.50
C LYS A 81 -3.65 -10.13 0.00
N ALA A 82 -3.72 -8.93 0.57
CA ALA A 82 -3.94 -8.75 2.01
C ALA A 82 -5.30 -9.27 2.49
N THR A 83 -6.32 -9.32 1.62
CA THR A 83 -7.63 -9.91 1.96
C THR A 83 -7.61 -11.44 2.12
N LYS A 84 -6.52 -12.11 1.75
CA LYS A 84 -6.35 -13.54 2.01
C LYS A 84 -6.26 -13.81 3.53
N PRO A 85 -6.47 -15.08 3.97
CA PRO A 85 -6.62 -15.41 5.38
C PRO A 85 -5.52 -14.89 6.32
N LEU A 86 -4.29 -14.73 5.79
CA LEU A 86 -3.09 -14.31 6.52
C LEU A 86 -3.20 -13.00 7.31
N ILE A 87 -4.03 -12.02 6.90
CA ILE A 87 -4.08 -10.72 7.60
C ILE A 87 -5.47 -10.33 8.08
N PHE A 88 -6.52 -10.46 7.26
CA PHE A 88 -7.84 -9.87 7.61
C PHE A 88 -8.92 -10.88 8.03
N LEU A 89 -8.72 -12.19 7.89
CA LEU A 89 -9.80 -13.18 8.11
C LEU A 89 -9.57 -14.18 9.23
N GLU A 90 -8.40 -14.20 9.87
CA GLU A 90 -8.24 -14.94 11.13
C GLU A 90 -8.79 -14.10 12.30
N ARG A 91 -10.07 -14.35 12.61
CA ARG A 91 -10.74 -14.01 13.88
C ARG A 91 -10.95 -15.27 14.69
#